data_AF-A0AAU9V3J5-F1
#
_entry.id   AF-A0AAU9V3J5-F1
#
_cell.length_a   1.000
_cell.length_b   1.000
_cell.length_c   1.000
_cell.angle_alpha   90.00
_cell.angle_beta   90.00
_cell.angle_gamma   90.00
#
_symmetry.space_group_name_H-M   'P 1'
#
loop_
_entity.id
_entity.type
_entity.pdbx_description
1 polymer ?
#
loop_
_entity_poly.entity_id
_entity_poly.type
_entity_poly.pdbx_seq_one_letter_code
_entity_poly.pdbx_strand_id
1 'polypeptide(L)' 'MDVSREAFRVLYDYKRGLTFKESQENLQAAFGESATALAAFTYWFREFKRGRENSNHDSRPGRPPIAVTDANVIRVG' A
#
# COMPACT_ATOMS: atom_id res chain seq x y z
N MET A 1 -8.38 3.05 7.14
CA MET A 1 -7.82 2.93 5.79
C MET A 1 -6.38 3.38 5.88
N ASP A 2 -5.42 2.45 5.89
CA ASP A 2 -4.01 2.81 5.97
C ASP A 2 -3.47 2.91 4.55
N VAL A 3 -3.54 4.12 3.98
CA VAL A 3 -2.98 4.41 2.67
C VAL A 3 -1.49 4.59 2.85
N SER A 4 -0.68 3.71 2.25
CA SER A 4 0.77 3.92 2.26
C SER A 4 1.08 5.26 1.60
N ARG A 5 1.67 6.18 2.37
CA ARG A 5 2.06 7.52 1.92
C ARG A 5 2.99 7.45 0.69
N GLU A 6 3.76 6.37 0.59
CA GLU A 6 4.61 6.05 -0.55
C GLU A 6 3.81 5.67 -1.80
N ALA A 7 2.85 4.76 -1.64
CA ALA A 7 2.00 4.29 -2.73
C ALA A 7 1.19 5.43 -3.34
N PHE A 8 0.71 6.36 -2.51
CA PHE A 8 -0.02 7.54 -2.98
C PHE A 8 0.84 8.46 -3.87
N ARG A 9 2.10 8.71 -3.48
CA ARG A 9 3.03 9.53 -4.26
C ARG A 9 3.27 8.95 -5.66
N VAL A 10 3.47 7.65 -5.74
CA VAL A 10 3.65 6.93 -7.02
C VAL A 10 2.36 6.93 -7.85
N LEU A 11 1.20 6.75 -7.20
CA LEU A 11 -0.10 6.75 -7.88
C LEU A 11 -0.39 8.13 -8.49
N TYR A 12 -0.07 9.20 -7.78
CA TYR A 12 -0.23 10.57 -8.25
C TYR A 12 0.56 10.82 -9.54
N ASP A 13 1.86 10.49 -9.56
CA ASP A 13 2.70 10.67 -10.75
C ASP A 13 2.27 9.75 -11.91
N TYR A 14 1.86 8.51 -11.62
CA TYR A 14 1.29 7.61 -12.62
C TYR A 14 0.01 8.17 -13.25
N LYS A 15 -0.92 8.72 -12.46
CA LYS A 15 -2.16 9.34 -12.96
C LYS A 15 -1.91 10.63 -13.73
N ARG A 16 -0.79 11.31 -13.49
CA ARG A 16 -0.30 12.44 -14.31
C ARG A 16 0.30 12.01 -15.65
N GLY A 17 0.44 10.71 -15.89
CA GLY A 17 1.03 10.17 -17.12
C GLY A 17 2.56 10.21 -17.15
N LEU A 18 3.21 10.43 -16.00
CA LEU A 18 4.66 10.40 -15.93
C LEU A 18 5.19 8.97 -16.14
N THR A 19 6.29 8.88 -16.86
CA THR A 19 7.02 7.61 -17.03
C THR A 19 7.69 7.19 -15.72
N PHE A 20 8.20 5.95 -15.69
CA PHE A 20 8.92 5.42 -14.53
C PHE A 20 10.10 6.32 -14.15
N LYS A 21 10.89 6.74 -15.14
CA LYS A 21 12.08 7.56 -14.92
C LYS A 21 11.70 8.95 -14.42
N GLU A 22 10.75 9.61 -15.08
CA GLU A 22 10.29 10.95 -14.68
C GLU A 22 9.68 10.94 -13.27
N SER A 23 8.90 9.91 -12.93
CA SER A 23 8.33 9.77 -11.58
C SER A 23 9.43 9.56 -10.54
N GLN A 24 10.45 8.75 -10.84
CA GLN A 24 11.58 8.53 -9.94
C GLN A 24 12.37 9.82 -9.71
N GLU A 25 12.69 10.56 -10.78
CA GLU A 25 13.40 11.84 -10.71
C GLU A 25 12.57 12.90 -9.98
N ASN A 26 11.26 12.98 -10.25
CA ASN A 26 10.34 13.91 -9.59
C ASN A 26 10.23 13.64 -8.09
N LEU A 27 10.06 12.38 -7.68
CA LEU A 27 9.99 12.02 -6.27
C LEU A 27 11.33 12.22 -5.56
N GLN A 28 12.45 11.93 -6.23
CA GLN A 28 13.78 12.16 -5.67
C GLN A 28 14.04 13.66 -5.48
N ALA A 29 13.67 14.50 -6.45
CA ALA A 29 13.81 15.94 -6.37
C ALA A 29 12.92 16.56 -5.28
N ALA A 30 11.70 16.05 -5.11
CA ALA A 30 10.74 16.59 -4.15
C ALA A 30 11.01 16.18 -2.70
N PHE A 31 11.50 14.95 -2.47
CA PHE A 31 11.58 14.36 -1.12
C PHE A 31 13.00 13.99 -0.68
N GLY A 32 14.00 14.01 -1.56
CA GLY A 32 15.39 13.72 -1.20
C GLY A 32 15.55 12.37 -0.49
N GLU A 33 16.11 12.38 0.72
CA GLU A 33 16.27 11.18 1.55
C GLU A 33 14.94 10.61 2.08
N SER A 34 13.88 11.43 2.14
CA SER A 34 12.52 11.01 2.51
C SER A 34 11.71 10.52 1.29
N ALA A 35 12.37 10.34 0.14
CA ALA A 35 11.75 9.76 -1.04
C ALA A 35 11.37 8.29 -0.79
N THR A 36 10.39 7.82 -1.56
CA THR A 36 9.98 6.42 -1.51
C THR A 36 11.16 5.53 -1.89
N ALA A 37 11.46 4.54 -1.03
CA ALA A 37 12.54 3.60 -1.30
C ALA A 37 12.36 2.96 -2.68
N LEU A 38 13.46 2.79 -3.42
CA LEU A 38 13.43 2.33 -4.81
C LEU A 38 12.67 1.01 -4.99
N ALA A 39 12.78 0.08 -4.03
CA ALA A 39 12.05 -1.18 -4.04
C ALA A 39 10.53 -0.97 -3.96
N ALA A 40 10.06 -0.10 -3.06
CA ALA A 40 8.64 0.23 -2.92
C ALA A 40 8.11 0.99 -4.14
N PHE A 41 8.89 1.96 -4.64
CA PHE A 41 8.58 2.69 -5.87
C PHE A 41 8.37 1.74 -7.05
N THR A 42 9.33 0.83 -7.25
CA THR A 42 9.30 -0.14 -8.35
C THR A 42 8.11 -1.08 -8.26
N TYR A 43 7.80 -1.56 -7.05
CA TYR A 43 6.64 -2.39 -6.78
C TYR A 43 5.34 -1.66 -7.18
N TRP A 44 5.09 -0.47 -6.62
CA TRP A 44 3.84 0.25 -6.84
C TRP A 44 3.67 0.67 -8.30
N PHE A 45 4.72 1.18 -8.94
CA PHE A 45 4.65 1.59 -10.34
C PHE A 45 4.31 0.40 -11.27
N ARG A 46 4.82 -0.80 -10.95
CA ARG A 46 4.47 -2.03 -11.68
C ARG A 46 3.02 -2.42 -11.46
N GLU A 47 2.52 -2.37 -10.23
CA GLU A 47 1.13 -2.72 -9.93
C GLU A 47 0.14 -1.75 -10.58
N PHE A 48 0.45 -0.44 -10.63
CA PHE A 48 -0.38 0.53 -11.35
C PHE A 48 -0.40 0.28 -12.86
N LYS A 49 0.75 -0.08 -13.46
CA LYS A 49 0.79 -0.54 -14.86
C LYS A 49 -0.02 -1.81 -15.12
N ARG A 50 -0.25 -2.65 -14.11
CA ARG A 50 -1.10 -3.85 -14.20
C ARG A 50 -2.60 -3.53 -14.03
N GLY A 51 -2.96 -2.26 -13.87
CA GLY A 51 -4.35 -1.83 -13.73
C GLY A 51 -4.84 -1.76 -12.28
N ARG A 52 -3.97 -1.90 -11.27
CA ARG A 52 -4.36 -1.58 -9.89
C ARG A 52 -4.62 -0.08 -9.80
N GLU A 53 -5.79 0.31 -9.33
CA GLU A 53 -6.19 1.73 -9.24
C GLU A 53 -6.09 2.32 -7.84
N ASN A 54 -5.86 1.48 -6.83
CA ASN A 54 -5.80 1.92 -5.44
C ASN A 54 -4.42 1.66 -4.80
N SER A 55 -4.12 2.48 -3.80
CA SER A 55 -2.89 2.44 -3.00
C SER A 55 -3.12 1.80 -1.63
N ASN A 56 -4.24 1.11 -1.44
CA ASN A 56 -4.54 0.41 -0.20
C ASN A 56 -3.74 -0.89 -0.18
N HIS A 57 -3.09 -1.17 0.96
CA HIS A 57 -2.69 -2.54 1.22
C HIS A 57 -3.99 -3.33 1.35
N ASP A 58 -4.23 -4.32 0.48
CA ASP A 58 -5.34 -5.25 0.65
C ASP A 58 -5.31 -5.71 2.10
N SER A 59 -6.44 -5.57 2.81
CA SER A 59 -6.52 -5.91 4.22
C SER A 59 -5.94 -7.31 4.38
N ARG A 60 -4.77 -7.43 5.02
CA ARG A 60 -4.25 -8.74 5.37
C ARG A 60 -5.34 -9.35 6.23
N PRO A 61 -5.93 -10.51 5.87
CA PRO A 61 -6.87 -11.15 6.76
C PRO A 61 -6.13 -11.28 8.08
N GLY A 62 -6.60 -10.55 9.09
CA GLY A 62 -6.07 -10.67 10.44
C GLY A 62 -6.25 -12.11 10.92
N ARG A 63 -5.77 -12.40 12.13
CA ARG A 63 -6.14 -13.65 12.80
C ARG A 63 -7.67 -13.80 12.66
N PRO A 64 -8.20 -14.91 12.10
CA PRO A 64 -9.63 -15.11 12.07
C PRO A 64 -10.14 -14.93 13.50
N PRO A 65 -11.25 -14.19 13.70
CA PRO A 65 -11.81 -14.03 15.03
C PRO A 65 -12.02 -15.45 15.56
N ILE A 66 -11.42 -15.76 16.71
CA ILE A 66 -11.80 -16.95 17.46
C ILE A 66 -13.27 -16.72 17.76
N ALA A 67 -14.15 -17.39 17.01
CA ALA A 67 -15.57 -17.34 17.24
C ALA A 67 -15.76 -17.88 18.67
N VAL A 68 -15.97 -16.98 19.61
CA VAL A 68 -16.57 -17.35 20.89
C VAL A 68 -18.03 -17.63 20.55
N THR A 69 -18.30 -18.81 20.03
CA THR A 69 -19.64 -19.37 20.03
C THR A 69 -19.99 -19.72 21.47
N ASP A 70 -21.26 -19.60 21.84
CA ASP A 70 -21.78 -19.99 23.16
C ASP A 70 -21.39 -21.43 23.55
N ALA A 71 -21.03 -22.27 22.58
CA ALA A 71 -20.48 -23.60 22.75
C ALA A 71 -19.14 -23.65 23.54
N ASN A 72 -18.36 -22.57 23.56
CA ASN A 72 -17.02 -22.53 24.19
C ASN A 72 -16.99 -21.78 25.54
N VAL A 73 -18.13 -21.28 26.04
CA VAL A 73 -18.17 -20.66 27.37
C VAL A 73 -18.30 -21.76 28.43
N ILE A 74 -17.16 -22.24 28.92
CA ILE A 74 -17.12 -23.07 30.12
C ILE A 74 -17.58 -22.18 31.29
N ARG A 75 -18.77 -22.45 31.84
CA ARG A 75 -19.23 -21.86 33.09
C ARG A 75 -18.39 -22.43 34.22
N VAL A 76 -17.38 -21.68 34.66
CA VAL A 76 -16.70 -21.95 35.93
C VAL A 76 -17.68 -21.55 37.04
N GLY A 77 -18.17 -22.56 37.78
CA GLY A 77 -19.02 -22.40 38.95
C GLY A 77 -18.22 -22.17 40.23
#